data_AF-A0AB39XKU2-F1
#
_entry.id   AF-A0AB39XKU2-F1
#
_cell.length_a   1.000
_cell.length_b   1.000
_cell.length_c   1.000
_cell.angle_alpha   90.00
_cell.angle_beta   90.00
_cell.angle_gamma   90.00
#
_symmetry.space_group_name_H-M   'P 1'
#
loop_
_entity.id
_entity.type
_entity.pdbx_description
1 polymer ?
#
loop_
_entity_poly.entity_id
_entity_poly.type
_entity_poly.pdbx_seq_one_letter_code
_entity_poly.pdbx_strand_id
1 'polypeptide(L)' 'MQKRRRFKQTTSLQDRIAKFSEDVRKQADNAADKSTKEALLKKLCAADTAADLDRQLSTG' A
#
# COMPACT_ATOMS: atom_id res chain seq x y z
N MET A 1 29.52 1.04 -19.69
CA MET A 1 28.54 1.32 -18.61
C MET A 1 27.14 1.00 -19.10
N GLN A 2 26.52 -0.09 -18.65
CA GLN A 2 25.09 -0.33 -18.90
C GLN A 2 24.28 0.66 -18.06
N LYS A 3 23.66 1.66 -18.70
CA LYS A 3 22.70 2.55 -18.05
C LYS A 3 21.51 1.72 -17.59
N ARG A 4 21.41 1.47 -16.28
CA ARG A 4 20.21 0.89 -15.67
C ARG A 4 19.03 1.77 -16.09
N ARG A 5 18.13 1.22 -16.90
CA ARG A 5 16.89 1.89 -17.29
C ARG A 5 16.06 1.98 -16.01
N ARG A 6 16.16 3.08 -15.27
CA ARG A 6 15.20 3.40 -14.21
C ARG A 6 13.85 3.39 -14.90
N PHE A 7 13.10 2.31 -14.72
CA PHE A 7 11.69 2.29 -15.06
C PHE A 7 11.11 3.47 -14.29
N LYS A 8 10.68 4.52 -15.00
CA LYS A 8 10.07 5.68 -14.36
C LYS A 8 8.82 5.16 -13.67
N GLN A 9 8.93 4.85 -12.39
CA GLN A 9 7.78 4.64 -11.55
C GLN A 9 7.13 6.02 -11.45
N THR A 10 6.06 6.21 -12.21
CA THR A 10 5.37 7.50 -12.37
C THR A 10 4.57 7.88 -11.13
N THR A 11 4.22 6.89 -10.31
CA THR A 11 3.48 7.04 -9.06
C THR A 11 4.40 6.88 -7.86
N SER A 12 4.26 7.75 -6.86
CA SER A 12 5.04 7.66 -5.63
C SER A 12 4.72 6.37 -4.86
N LEU A 13 5.56 6.02 -3.87
CA LEU A 13 5.24 4.89 -2.98
C LEU A 13 3.97 5.20 -2.17
N GLN A 14 3.83 6.41 -1.63
CA GLN A 14 2.60 6.90 -1.01
C GLN A 14 1.35 6.71 -1.88
N ASP A 15 1.37 7.11 -3.16
CA ASP A 15 0.21 6.96 -4.05
C ASP A 15 -0.18 5.48 -4.22
N ARG A 16 0.82 4.60 -4.31
CA ARG A 16 0.59 3.16 -4.44
C ARG A 16 0.02 2.56 -3.15
N ILE A 17 0.49 3.01 -1.99
CA ILE A 17 -0.05 2.58 -0.68
C ILE A 17 -1.49 3.08 -0.51
N ALA A 18 -1.78 4.34 -0.88
CA ALA A 18 -3.12 4.89 -0.82
C ALA A 18 -4.10 4.09 -1.70
N LYS A 19 -3.71 3.79 -2.94
CA LYS A 19 -4.50 2.97 -3.86
C LYS A 19 -4.73 1.56 -3.31
N PHE A 20 -3.69 0.94 -2.76
CA PHE A 20 -3.80 -0.37 -2.12
C PHE A 20 -4.79 -0.36 -0.95
N SER A 21 -4.72 0.63 -0.07
CA SER A 21 -5.63 0.75 1.07
C SER A 21 -7.08 0.95 0.63
N GLU A 22 -7.32 1.73 -0.42
CA GLU A 22 -8.67 1.91 -0.99
C GLU A 22 -9.23 0.60 -1.56
N ASP A 23 -8.43 -0.13 -2.34
CA ASP A 23 -8.84 -1.40 -2.95
C ASP A 23 -9.10 -2.48 -1.89
N VAL A 24 -8.27 -2.55 -0.85
CA VAL A 24 -8.45 -3.52 0.25
C VAL A 24 -9.66 -3.17 1.12
N ARG A 25 -9.97 -1.90 1.35
CA ARG A 25 -11.22 -1.50 2.03
C ARG A 25 -12.44 -1.94 1.25
N LYS A 26 -12.47 -1.70 -0.06
CA LYS A 26 -13.56 -2.17 -0.94
C LYS A 26 -13.70 -3.70 -0.89
N GLN A 27 -12.59 -4.44 -0.86
CA GLN A 27 -12.64 -5.90 -0.70
C GLN A 27 -13.17 -6.31 0.68
N ALA A 28 -12.82 -5.60 1.74
CA ALA A 28 -13.26 -5.89 3.09
C ALA A 28 -14.76 -5.61 3.30
N ASP A 29 -15.29 -4.59 2.61
CA ASP A 29 -16.72 -4.26 2.62
C ASP A 29 -17.55 -5.27 1.83
N ASN A 30 -16.98 -5.84 0.77
CA ASN A 30 -17.62 -6.88 -0.04
C ASN A 30 -17.34 -8.31 0.46
N ALA A 31 -16.55 -8.48 1.52
CA ALA A 31 -16.21 -9.80 2.04
C ALA A 31 -17.41 -10.43 2.76
N ALA A 32 -17.86 -11.58 2.27
CA ALA A 32 -18.95 -12.35 2.89
C ALA A 32 -18.54 -12.96 4.25
N ASP A 33 -17.27 -13.31 4.40
CA ASP A 33 -16.76 -14.02 5.58
C ASP A 33 -15.96 -13.10 6.52
N LYS A 34 -16.23 -13.21 7.81
CA LYS A 34 -15.55 -12.44 8.87
C LYS A 34 -14.04 -12.69 8.91
N SER A 35 -13.60 -13.92 8.67
CA SER A 35 -12.17 -14.29 8.60
C SER A 35 -11.44 -13.55 7.47
N THR A 36 -12.07 -13.49 6.29
CA THR A 36 -11.55 -12.78 5.12
C THR A 36 -11.48 -11.27 5.38
N LYS A 37 -12.51 -10.71 6.03
CA LYS A 37 -12.53 -9.31 6.45
C LYS A 37 -11.39 -9.00 7.44
N GLU A 38 -11.19 -9.82 8.46
CA GLU A 38 -10.09 -9.64 9.43
C GLU A 38 -8.70 -9.73 8.77
N ALA A 39 -8.51 -10.63 7.82
CA ALA A 39 -7.26 -10.73 7.06
C ALA A 39 -7.01 -9.47 6.20
N LEU A 40 -8.06 -8.88 5.61
CA LEU A 40 -7.98 -7.63 4.85
C LEU A 40 -7.71 -6.42 5.76
N LEU A 41 -8.31 -6.38 6.94
CA LEU A 41 -8.02 -5.35 7.95
C LEU A 41 -6.56 -5.40 8.42
N LYS A 42 -5.98 -6.59 8.63
CA LYS A 42 -4.55 -6.72 8.95
C LYS A 42 -3.65 -6.15 7.84
N LYS A 43 -4.03 -6.35 6.57
CA LYS A 43 -3.31 -5.77 5.43
C LYS A 43 -3.39 -4.24 5.41
N LEU A 44 -4.51 -3.66 5.84
CA LEU A 44 -4.64 -2.20 5.97
C LEU A 44 -3.70 -1.64 7.05
N CYS A 45 -3.61 -2.28 8.23
CA CYS A 45 -2.66 -1.85 9.26
C CYS A 45 -1.20 -1.89 8.76
N ALA A 46 -0.84 -2.89 7.97
CA ALA A 46 0.50 -2.97 7.36
C ALA A 46 0.73 -1.85 6.33
N ALA A 47 -0.29 -1.48 5.56
CA ALA A 47 -0.22 -0.38 4.61
C ALA A 47 -0.02 0.97 5.32
N ASP A 48 -0.74 1.21 6.41
CA ASP A 48 -0.56 2.43 7.23
C ASP A 48 0.86 2.51 7.79
N THR A 49 1.38 1.39 8.31
CA THR A 49 2.78 1.30 8.79
C THR A 49 3.78 1.62 7.68
N ALA A 50 3.56 1.09 6.47
CA ALA A 50 4.42 1.37 5.32
C ALA A 50 4.38 2.85 4.90
N ALA A 51 3.22 3.52 4.99
CA ALA A 51 3.08 4.93 4.68
C ALA A 51 3.85 5.81 5.68
N ASP A 52 3.80 5.46 6.96
CA ASP A 52 4.54 6.18 8.00
C ASP A 52 6.05 6.02 7.84
N LEU A 53 6.52 4.82 7.51
CA LEU A 53 7.93 4.58 7.20
C LEU A 53 8.39 5.37 5.97
N ASP A 54 7.60 5.36 4.89
CA ASP A 54 7.91 6.14 3.68
C ASP A 54 7.99 7.64 3.99
N ARG A 55 7.09 8.14 4.85
CA ARG A 55 7.12 9.54 5.31
C ARG A 55 8.40 9.85 6.07
N GLN A 56 8.79 9.00 7.02
CA GLN A 56 10.01 9.19 7.82
C GLN A 56 11.28 9.14 6.97
N LEU A 57 11.35 8.19 6.02
CA LEU A 57 12.51 8.02 5.15
C LEU A 57 12.60 9.11 4.08
N SER A 58 11.48 9.70 3.66
CA SER A 58 11.46 10.81 2.69
C SER A 58 11.81 12.17 3.30
N THR A 59 11.81 12.29 4.62
CA THR A 59 12.19 13.52 5.35
C THR A 59 13.68 13.60 5.72
N GLY A 60 14.51 12.64 5.30
CA GLY A 60 15.95 12.54 5.61
C GLY A 60 16.88 12.89 4.45
#